data_AF-A0AAC8PWY9-F1
#
_entry.id   AF-A0AAC8PWY9-F1
#
_cell.length_a   1.000
_cell.length_b   1.000
_cell.length_c   1.000
_cell.angle_alpha   90.00
_cell.angle_beta   90.00
_cell.angle_gamma   90.00
#
_symmetry.space_group_name_H-M   'P 1'
#
loop_
_entity.id
_entity.type
_entity.pdbx_description
1 polymer ?
#
loop_
_entity_poly.entity_id
_entity_poly.type
_entity_poly.pdbx_seq_one_letter_code
_entity_poly.pdbx_strand_id
1 'polypeptide(L)' 'MKYMRADGKVAELDYPADEHGMVYIKIDGEYQLVHYDEFITEFRHIPKESQRIINDPTQ' A
#
# COMPACT_ATOMS: atom_id res chain seq x y z
N MET A 1 -7.39 4.10 0.59
CA MET A 1 -6.68 3.54 -0.59
C MET A 1 -5.81 2.37 -0.14
N LYS A 2 -5.69 1.27 -0.91
CA LYS A 2 -4.88 0.11 -0.51
C LYS A 2 -3.52 0.11 -1.20
N TYR A 3 -2.47 -0.20 -0.45
CA TYR A 3 -1.09 -0.25 -0.91
C TYR A 3 -0.45 -1.56 -0.45
N MET A 4 0.60 -2.05 -1.12
CA MET A 4 1.27 -3.31 -0.77
C MET A 4 2.78 -3.12 -0.73
N ARG A 5 3.42 -3.69 0.28
CA ARG A 5 4.88 -3.77 0.38
C ARG A 5 5.41 -4.94 -0.42
N ALA A 6 6.71 -4.90 -0.72
CA ALA A 6 7.43 -6.02 -1.33
C ALA A 6 7.34 -7.33 -0.51
N ASP A 7 7.13 -7.24 0.81
CA ASP A 7 6.93 -8.37 1.72
C ASP A 7 5.53 -9.02 1.61
N GLY A 8 4.63 -8.46 0.77
CA GLY A 8 3.25 -8.94 0.61
C GLY A 8 2.25 -8.36 1.61
N LYS A 9 2.71 -7.58 2.60
CA LYS A 9 1.82 -6.86 3.54
C LYS A 9 1.02 -5.77 2.83
N VAL A 10 -0.28 -5.76 3.07
CA VAL A 10 -1.20 -4.73 2.57
C VAL A 10 -1.41 -3.68 3.65
N ALA A 11 -1.19 -2.41 3.30
CA ALA A 11 -1.62 -1.27 4.10
C ALA A 11 -2.87 -0.63 3.50
N GLU A 12 -3.79 -0.22 4.37
CA GLU A 12 -4.92 0.60 4.01
C GLU A 12 -4.74 2.00 4.57
N LEU A 13 -4.65 2.98 3.68
CA LEU A 13 -4.62 4.39 4.03
C LEU A 13 -6.07 4.87 4.19
N ASP A 14 -6.46 5.12 5.43
CA ASP A 14 -7.82 5.47 5.82
C ASP A 14 -8.04 7.00 5.79
N TYR A 15 -7.01 7.76 6.18
CA TYR A 15 -7.03 9.22 6.25
C TYR A 15 -5.93 9.87 5.39
N PRO A 16 -6.18 11.08 4.85
CA PRO A 16 -5.15 11.89 4.22
C PRO A 16 -4.06 12.29 5.23
N ALA A 17 -2.91 12.71 4.73
CA ALA A 17 -1.82 13.14 5.60
C ALA A 17 -2.21 14.39 6.41
N ASP A 18 -1.86 14.39 7.69
CA ASP A 18 -2.00 15.57 8.55
C ASP A 18 -1.05 16.71 8.11
N GLU A 19 -1.15 17.87 8.75
CA GLU A 19 -0.31 19.06 8.45
C GLU A 19 1.21 18.83 8.58
N HIS A 20 1.58 17.77 9.31
CA HIS A 20 2.96 17.32 9.48
C HIS A 20 3.39 16.27 8.45
N GLY A 21 2.52 15.85 7.52
CA GLY A 21 2.81 14.82 6.53
C GLY A 21 2.74 13.39 7.09
N MET A 22 2.06 13.19 8.23
CA MET A 22 1.87 11.87 8.84
C MET A 22 0.56 11.23 8.38
N VAL A 23 0.56 9.93 8.14
CA VAL A 23 -0.62 9.16 7.71
C VAL A 23 -0.87 7.99 8.63
N TYR A 24 -2.16 7.76 8.91
CA TYR A 24 -2.65 6.59 9.61
C TYR A 24 -2.91 5.48 8.61
N ILE A 25 -2.13 4.42 8.71
CA ILE A 25 -2.24 3.24 7.86
C ILE A 25 -2.63 2.03 8.70
N LYS A 26 -3.48 1.17 8.14
CA LYS A 26 -3.87 -0.08 8.76
C LYS A 26 -3.15 -1.24 8.10
N ILE A 27 -2.33 -1.96 8.86
CA ILE A 27 -1.58 -3.14 8.40
C ILE A 27 -1.99 -4.30 9.29
N ASP A 28 -2.50 -5.39 8.70
CA ASP A 28 -2.91 -6.61 9.44
C ASP A 28 -3.95 -6.36 10.55
N GLY A 29 -4.72 -5.26 10.46
CA GLY A 29 -5.68 -4.87 11.49
C GLY A 29 -5.14 -3.85 12.51
N GLU A 30 -3.84 -3.64 12.56
CA GLU A 30 -3.19 -2.66 13.43
C GLU A 30 -3.03 -1.31 12.75
N TYR A 31 -3.34 -0.22 13.48
CA TYR A 31 -3.13 1.13 13.00
C TYR A 31 -1.72 1.60 13.36
N GLN A 32 -0.98 2.05 12.37
CA GLN A 32 0.35 2.62 12.51
C GLN A 32 0.36 4.04 11.96
N LEU A 33 1.02 4.93 12.68
CA LEU A 33 1.27 6.31 12.24
C LEU A 33 2.67 6.34 11.62
N VAL A 34 2.74 6.69 10.34
CA VAL A 34 4.00 6.77 9.59
C VAL A 34 4.04 8.05 8.76
N HIS A 35 5.23 8.49 8.35
CA HIS A 35 5.34 9.58 7.39
C HIS A 35 4.82 9.16 6.01
N TYR A 36 4.11 10.05 5.32
CA TYR A 36 3.61 9.79 3.98
C TYR A 36 4.75 9.48 2.99
N ASP A 37 5.87 10.19 3.06
CA ASP A 37 7.05 9.94 2.22
C ASP A 37 7.64 8.54 2.44
N GLU A 38 7.79 8.12 3.70
CA GLU A 38 8.24 6.76 4.02
C GLU A 38 7.21 5.73 3.55
N PHE A 39 5.92 6.03 3.74
CA PHE A 39 4.83 5.20 3.29
C PHE A 39 4.85 4.97 1.78
N ILE A 40 4.92 6.00 0.95
CA ILE A 40 4.96 5.83 -0.52
C ILE A 40 6.25 5.17 -1.00
N THR A 41 7.35 5.34 -0.24
CA THR A 41 8.65 4.73 -0.56
C THR A 41 8.63 3.23 -0.28
N GLU A 42 8.09 2.83 0.87
CA GLU A 42 7.99 1.42 1.31
C GLU A 42 6.82 0.68 0.64
N PHE A 43 5.69 1.36 0.49
CA PHE A 43 4.49 0.84 -0.11
C PHE A 43 4.38 1.37 -1.53
N ARG A 44 4.89 0.60 -2.47
CA ARG A 44 4.68 0.87 -3.89
C ARG A 44 3.17 0.85 -4.14
N HIS A 45 2.65 1.95 -4.68
CA HIS A 45 1.29 2.01 -5.18
C HIS A 45 1.09 0.82 -6.12
N ILE A 46 0.14 -0.07 -5.82
CA ILE A 46 -0.20 -1.15 -6.74
C ILE A 46 -1.00 -0.47 -7.86
N PRO A 47 -0.44 -0.25 -9.06
CA PRO A 47 -1.27 0.21 -10.15
C PRO A 47 -2.35 -0.86 -10.34
N LYS A 48 -3.61 -0.41 -10.39
CA LYS A 48 -4.79 -1.24 -10.62
C LYS A 48 -4.72 -2.07 -11.93
N GLU A 49 -3.67 -1.87 -12.74
CA GLU A 49 -3.39 -2.51 -14.02
C GLU A 49 -2.70 -3.88 -13.95
N SER A 50 -2.18 -4.33 -12.80
CA SER A 50 -1.57 -5.67 -12.70
C SER A 50 -2.56 -6.80 -12.40
N GLN A 51 -3.87 -6.56 -12.57
CA GLN A 51 -4.89 -7.61 -12.61
C GLN A 51 -5.15 -8.12 -14.04
N ARG A 52 -4.24 -7.87 -15.00
CA ARG A 52 -4.16 -8.66 -16.23
C ARG A 52 -3.41 -9.96 -15.93
N ILE A 53 -4.17 -10.91 -15.37
CA ILE A 53 -4.21 -12.31 -15.79
C ILE A 53 -2.90 -12.78 -16.42
N ILE A 54 -1.93 -13.21 -15.61
CA ILE A 54 -0.92 -14.18 -16.08
C ILE A 54 -1.54 -15.57 -15.92
N ASN A 55 -2.65 -15.80 -16.61
CA ASN A 55 -3.03 -17.16 -17.00
C ASN A 55 -2.44 -17.36 -18.39
N ASP A 56 -1.17 -17.71 -18.45
CA ASP A 56 -0.66 -18.47 -19.60
C ASP A 56 -0.10 -19.78 -19.06
N PRO A 57 -0.98 -20.78 -18.79
CA PRO A 57 -0.54 -22.16 -18.88
C PRO A 57 -0.30 -22.45 -20.36
N THR A 58 0.78 -23.18 -20.65
CA THR A 58 1.08 -23.83 -21.94
C THR A 58 1.86 -22.98 -22.95
N GLN A 59 3.14 -23.29 -23.15
CA GLN A 59 3.64 -24.18 -24.21
C GLN A 59 5.11 -24.53 -23.96
#